data_AF-A0A0N9HSH3-F1
#
_entry.id   AF-A0A0N9HSH3-F1
#
_cell.length_a   1.000
_cell.length_b   1.000
_cell.length_c   1.000
_cell.angle_alpha   90.00
_cell.angle_beta   90.00
_cell.angle_gamma   90.00
#
_symmetry.space_group_name_H-M   'P 1'
#
loop_
_entity.id
_entity.type
_entity.pdbx_description
1 polymer ?
#
loop_
_entity_poly.entity_id
_entity_poly.type
_entity_poly.pdbx_seq_one_letter_code
_entity_poly.pdbx_strand_id
1 'polypeptide(L)' 'MPRVGLVAVVTLLCAAAVVRTPWVPLEKIETTEGPVLGYVMEVSPGCMHVLHSEDRGLHIILSGIVRSRQELIGSH' A
#
# COMPACT_ATOMS: atom_id res chain seq x y z
N MET A 1 20.97 8.07 -33.22
CA MET A 1 20.61 7.14 -32.12
C MET A 1 20.13 7.77 -30.79
N PRO A 2 20.06 9.10 -30.54
CA PRO A 2 19.53 9.60 -29.26
C PRO A 2 17.99 9.64 -29.17
N ARG A 3 17.31 9.71 -30.32
CA ARG A 3 15.84 9.84 -30.38
C ARG A 3 15.08 8.61 -29.87
N VAL A 4 15.56 7.41 -30.18
CA VAL A 4 14.92 6.15 -29.73
C VAL A 4 15.05 5.99 -28.22
N GLY A 5 16.23 6.30 -27.65
CA GLY A 5 16.44 6.29 -26.22
C GLY A 5 15.53 7.29 -25.48
N LEU A 6 15.38 8.50 -26.02
CA LEU A 6 14.48 9.51 -25.46
C LEU A 6 13.02 9.01 -25.44
N VAL A 7 12.54 8.43 -26.54
CA VAL A 7 11.16 7.92 -26.63
C VAL A 7 10.92 6.79 -25.63
N ALA A 8 11.87 5.86 -25.50
CA ALA A 8 11.77 4.77 -24.53
C ALA A 8 11.72 5.29 -23.07
N VAL A 9 12.57 6.26 -22.72
CA VAL A 9 12.59 6.89 -21.39
C VAL A 9 11.27 7.62 -21.12
N VAL A 10 10.78 8.42 -22.06
CA VAL A 10 9.49 9.13 -21.89
C VAL A 10 8.34 8.15 -21.71
N THR A 11 8.31 7.07 -22.49
CA THR A 11 7.26 6.04 -22.40
C THR A 11 7.29 5.35 -21.03
N LEU A 12 8.48 5.00 -20.55
CA LEU A 12 8.67 4.40 -19.23
C LEU A 12 8.23 5.35 -18.11
N LEU A 13 8.58 6.64 -18.20
CA LEU A 13 8.14 7.65 -17.23
C LEU A 13 6.62 7.82 -17.24
N CYS A 14 5.99 7.84 -18.42
CA CYS A 14 4.53 7.91 -18.53
C CYS A 14 3.87 6.68 -17.89
N ALA A 15 4.39 5.47 -18.12
CA ALA A 15 3.88 4.27 -17.47
C ALA A 15 4.01 4.36 -15.95
N ALA A 16 5.19 4.75 -15.45
CA ALA A 16 5.45 4.92 -14.02
C ALA A 16 4.52 5.95 -13.36
N ALA A 17 4.22 7.06 -14.05
CA ALA A 17 3.32 8.09 -13.56
C ALA A 17 1.86 7.62 -13.40
N VAL A 18 1.46 6.56 -14.10
CA VAL A 18 0.10 6.00 -14.03
C VAL A 18 -0.02 4.89 -12.98
N VAL A 19 1.10 4.30 -12.53
CA VAL A 19 1.09 3.26 -11.49
C VAL A 19 0.74 3.90 -10.14
N ARG A 20 -0.50 3.66 -9.69
CA ARG A 20 -1.04 4.15 -8.41
C ARG A 20 -1.08 3.09 -7.30
N THR A 21 -0.73 1.85 -7.63
CA THR A 21 -0.68 0.73 -6.69
C THR A 21 0.56 0.85 -5.81
N PRO A 22 0.40 0.86 -4.48
CA PRO A 22 1.52 0.74 -3.57
C PRO A 22 2.31 -0.53 -3.87
N TRP A 23 3.63 -0.49 -3.70
CA TRP A 23 4.51 -1.67 -3.80
C TRP A 23 4.41 -2.60 -2.58
N VAL A 24 3.33 -2.45 -1.80
CA VAL A 24 3.04 -3.12 -0.53
C VAL A 24 1.75 -3.92 -0.74
N PRO A 25 1.66 -5.17 -0.23
CA PRO A 25 0.44 -5.95 -0.33
C PRO A 25 -0.71 -5.30 0.44
N LEU A 26 -1.93 -5.51 -0.04
CA LEU A 26 -3.12 -5.13 0.71
C LEU A 26 -3.26 -6.10 1.89
N GLU A 27 -3.47 -5.57 3.09
CA GLU A 27 -3.66 -6.36 4.31
C GLU A 27 -5.08 -6.18 4.85
N LYS A 28 -5.66 -7.27 5.33
CA LYS A 28 -6.83 -7.26 6.21
C LYS A 28 -6.36 -7.27 7.65
N ILE A 29 -6.67 -6.21 8.37
CA ILE A 29 -6.25 -5.99 9.75
C ILE A 29 -7.48 -6.12 10.64
N GLU A 30 -7.54 -7.14 11.47
CA GLU A 30 -8.64 -7.30 12.43
C GLU A 30 -8.33 -6.49 13.69
N THR A 31 -9.16 -5.48 13.96
CA THR A 31 -9.05 -4.65 15.18
C THR A 31 -10.21 -4.90 16.13
N THR A 32 -10.12 -4.39 17.36
CA THR A 32 -11.21 -4.45 18.35
C THR A 32 -12.48 -3.71 17.90
N GLU A 33 -12.34 -2.69 17.04
CA GLU A 33 -13.47 -1.87 16.56
C GLU A 33 -14.03 -2.36 15.23
N GLY A 34 -13.31 -3.25 14.52
CA GLY A 34 -13.71 -3.81 13.24
C GLY A 34 -12.53 -4.12 12.33
N PRO A 35 -12.76 -4.78 11.18
CA PRO A 35 -11.72 -5.03 10.20
C PRO A 35 -11.37 -3.74 9.43
N VAL A 36 -10.08 -3.50 9.23
CA VAL A 36 -9.53 -2.42 8.42
C VAL A 36 -8.82 -3.02 7.20
N LEU A 37 -9.14 -2.52 6.01
CA LEU A 37 -8.50 -2.91 4.76
C LEU A 37 -7.55 -1.82 4.30
N GLY A 38 -6.25 -2.11 4.30
CA GLY A 38 -5.25 -1.11 3.95
C GLY A 38 -3.86 -1.67 3.75
N TYR A 39 -2.96 -0.81 3.29
CA TYR A 39 -1.56 -1.13 3.04
C TYR A 39 -0.73 -0.72 4.26
N VAL A 40 -0.04 -1.65 4.90
CA VAL A 40 0.83 -1.32 6.04
C VAL A 40 2.12 -0.70 5.51
N MET A 41 2.24 0.62 5.62
CA MET A 41 3.39 1.36 5.09
C MET A 41 4.60 1.30 6.02
N GLU A 42 4.36 1.31 7.32
CA GLU A 42 5.40 1.34 8.34
C GLU A 42 4.90 0.67 9.62
N VAL A 43 5.78 -0.08 10.28
CA VAL A 43 5.52 -0.67 11.59
C VAL A 43 6.53 -0.11 12.57
N SER A 44 6.05 0.64 13.56
CA SER A 44 6.86 1.20 14.64
C SER A 44 6.51 0.50 15.96
N PRO A 45 7.33 0.59 17.01
CA PRO A 45 6.98 0.05 18.31
C PRO A 45 5.71 0.72 18.86
N GLY A 46 4.63 -0.05 19.00
CA GLY A 46 3.36 0.41 19.59
C GLY A 46 2.33 0.96 18.60
N CYS A 47 2.71 1.24 17.35
CA CYS A 47 1.77 1.66 16.31
C CYS A 47 2.21 1.22 14.91
N MET A 48 1.28 1.24 13.96
CA MET A 48 1.54 1.02 12.54
C MET A 48 0.84 2.08 11.71
N HIS A 49 1.50 2.50 10.64
CA HIS A 49 0.96 3.41 9.65
C HIS A 49 0.31 2.59 8.54
N VAL A 50 -0.99 2.75 8.38
CA VAL A 50 -1.80 2.02 7.41
C VAL A 50 -2.42 3.01 6.45
N LEU A 51 -2.15 2.83 5.16
CA LEU A 51 -2.82 3.57 4.11
C LEU A 51 -4.15 2.87 3.80
N HIS A 52 -5.25 3.53 4.12
CA HIS A 52 -6.57 2.96 3.87
C HIS A 52 -6.82 2.77 2.37
N SER A 53 -7.44 1.64 2.01
CA SER A 53 -7.56 1.23 0.61
C SER A 53 -8.49 2.11 -0.22
N GLU A 54 -9.54 2.67 0.39
CA GLU A 54 -10.58 3.43 -0.32
C GLU A 54 -10.25 4.93 -0.46
N ASP A 55 -9.95 5.60 0.64
CA ASP A 55 -9.75 7.05 0.71
C ASP A 55 -8.27 7.47 0.67
N ARG A 56 -7.34 6.50 0.72
CA ARG A 56 -5.88 6.76 0.82
C ARG A 56 -5.50 7.62 2.03
N GLY A 57 -6.33 7.65 3.07
CA GLY A 57 -6.00 8.25 4.35
C GLY A 57 -4.91 7.45 5.05
N LEU A 58 -3.95 8.15 5.64
CA LEU A 58 -2.95 7.53 6.50
C LEU A 58 -3.52 7.39 7.91
N HIS A 59 -3.79 6.16 8.33
CA HIS A 59 -4.30 5.85 9.66
C HIS A 59 -3.17 5.30 10.54
N ILE A 60 -3.04 5.86 11.74
CA ILE A 60 -2.10 5.38 12.75
C ILE A 60 -2.86 4.43 13.67
N ILE A 61 -2.59 3.13 13.55
CA ILE A 61 -3.28 2.10 14.32
C ILE A 61 -2.36 1.63 15.44
N LEU A 62 -2.87 1.64 16.68
CA LEU A 62 -2.12 1.13 17.84
C LEU A 62 -1.96 -0.38 17.76
N SER A 63 -0.75 -0.90 17.97
CA SER A 63 -0.51 -2.35 17.87
C SER A 63 -1.32 -3.16 18.91
N GLY A 64 -1.67 -2.55 20.05
CA GLY A 64 -2.45 -3.21 21.10
C GLY A 64 -3.92 -3.47 20.77
N ILE A 65 -4.47 -2.82 19.74
CA ILE A 65 -5.85 -3.06 19.28
C ILE A 65 -5.93 -4.03 18.10
N VAL A 66 -4.78 -4.46 17.57
CA VAL A 66 -4.67 -5.39 16.44
C VAL A 66 -4.73 -6.81 16.97
N ARG A 67 -5.70 -7.59 16.48
CA ARG A 67 -5.88 -9.00 16.84
C ARG A 67 -5.19 -9.93 15.86
N SER A 68 -5.29 -9.62 14.57
CA SER A 68 -4.72 -10.44 13.50
C SER A 68 -4.44 -9.58 12.28
N ARG A 69 -3.47 -10.01 11.47
CA ARG A 69 -3.18 -9.45 10.14
C ARG A 69 -3.05 -10.57 9.14
N GLN A 70 -3.67 -10.35 7.98
CA GLN A 70 -3.60 -11.28 6.87
C GLN A 70 -3.32 -10.51 5.58
N GLU A 71 -2.24 -10.87 4.91
CA GLU A 71 -1.96 -10.37 3.57
C GLU A 71 -2.97 -10.95 2.58
N LEU A 72 -3.63 -10.06 1.85
CA LEU A 72 -4.51 -10.37 0.74
C LEU A 72 -3.68 -10.41 -0.55
N ILE A 73 -2.64 -11.24 -0.58
CA ILE A 73 -1.89 -11.53 -1.81
C ILE A 73 -2.65 -12.60 -2.57
N GLY A 74 -3.18 -12.23 -3.74
CA GLY A 74 -3.55 -13.15 -4.83
C GLY A 74 -4.23 -14.46 -4.43
N SER A 75 -5.53 -14.43 -4.10
CA SER A 75 -6.41 -15.56 -4.42
C SER A 75 -6.84 -15.41 -5.88
N HIS A 76 -5.92 -15.63 -6.82
CA HIS A 76 -6.25 -15.81 -8.24
C HIS A 76 -5.19 -16.64 -8.96
#